data_AF-A0A0J8U8A4-F1
#
_entry.id   AF-A0A0J8U8A4-F1
#
_cell.length_a   1.000
_cell.length_b   1.000
_cell.length_c   1.000
_cell.angle_alpha   90.00
_cell.angle_beta   90.00
_cell.angle_gamma   90.00
#
_symmetry.space_group_name_H-M   'P 1'
#
loop_
_entity.id
_entity.type
_entity.pdbx_description
1 polymer ?
#
loop_
_entity_poly.entity_id
_entity_poly.type
_entity_poly.pdbx_seq_one_letter_code
_entity_poly.pdbx_strand_id
1 'polypeptide(L)'
;MNRPDAPAEGKLIESLRKDIKPPLTLKAAAAEIGISDRRWRQIETGYKLEGGAPIPVHAPADTLVRMAKVVGATSEQLLAGGRADAAELLDKGVVASAGVRGSGGKRTAAADGAFTADEKSMVASVAVQEQRIAMRVAALAETESDPRRATELVSVVDELIAAAAAMSHLVARTASVADSMSYQSALAEVIARRNRARRNIEGGQGTTAEDIAAQETRTHEYLLGALLLEKDRLDRGDEPA
;
A
#
# COMPACT_ATOMS: atom_id res chain seq x y z
N MET A 1 -15.15 -21.59 -29.99
CA MET A 1 -13.84 -21.21 -29.42
C MET A 1 -13.73 -21.86 -28.06
N ASN A 2 -12.72 -22.70 -27.83
CA ASN A 2 -12.51 -23.40 -26.56
C ASN A 2 -11.96 -22.41 -25.54
N ARG A 3 -12.70 -22.10 -24.47
CA ARG A 3 -12.21 -21.23 -23.39
C ARG A 3 -11.39 -22.10 -22.42
N PRO A 4 -10.21 -21.66 -21.96
CA PRO A 4 -9.48 -22.37 -20.93
C PRO A 4 -10.35 -22.48 -19.69
N ASP A 5 -10.32 -23.64 -19.03
CA ASP A 5 -10.93 -23.77 -17.71
C ASP A 5 -10.21 -22.88 -16.71
N ALA A 6 -10.99 -22.26 -15.82
CA ALA A 6 -10.42 -21.44 -14.76
C ALA A 6 -9.52 -22.29 -13.85
N PRO A 7 -8.34 -21.78 -13.47
CA PRO A 7 -7.39 -22.47 -12.63
C PRO A 7 -7.97 -22.62 -11.22
N ALA A 8 -7.48 -23.62 -10.45
CA ALA A 8 -8.05 -23.97 -9.16
C ALA A 8 -8.02 -22.79 -8.17
N GLU A 9 -6.91 -22.03 -8.16
CA GLU A 9 -6.79 -20.82 -7.35
C GLU A 9 -7.77 -19.73 -7.80
N GLY A 10 -8.03 -19.61 -9.09
CA GLY A 10 -8.97 -18.61 -9.63
C GLY A 10 -10.40 -18.90 -9.19
N LYS A 11 -10.81 -20.18 -9.24
CA LYS A 11 -12.11 -20.66 -8.74
C LYS A 11 -12.25 -20.46 -7.23
N LEU A 12 -11.20 -20.73 -6.47
CA LEU A 12 -11.17 -20.50 -5.02
C LEU A 12 -11.44 -19.02 -4.70
N ILE A 13 -10.66 -18.12 -5.28
CA ILE A 13 -10.81 -16.67 -5.05
C ILE A 13 -12.20 -16.18 -5.45
N GLU A 14 -12.71 -16.63 -6.61
CA GLU A 14 -14.05 -16.26 -7.07
C GLU A 14 -15.14 -16.74 -6.09
N SER A 15 -15.05 -17.98 -5.60
CA SER A 15 -16.03 -18.56 -4.67
C SER A 15 -16.06 -17.78 -3.35
N LEU A 16 -14.90 -17.60 -2.71
CA LEU A 16 -14.78 -16.90 -1.43
C LEU A 16 -15.27 -15.45 -1.55
N ARG A 17 -14.93 -14.75 -2.63
CA ARG A 17 -15.41 -13.39 -2.88
C ARG A 17 -16.95 -13.31 -2.95
N LYS A 18 -17.60 -14.29 -3.58
CA LYS A 18 -19.07 -14.36 -3.69
C LYS A 18 -19.76 -14.74 -2.38
N ASP A 19 -19.05 -15.46 -1.52
CA ASP A 19 -19.58 -15.94 -0.24
C ASP A 19 -19.62 -14.85 0.83
N ILE A 20 -18.76 -13.83 0.74
CA ILE A 20 -18.80 -12.63 1.60
C ILE A 20 -20.18 -11.97 1.57
N LYS A 21 -20.69 -11.52 2.73
CA LYS A 21 -22.01 -10.86 2.86
C LYS A 21 -21.86 -9.43 3.41
N PRO A 22 -22.29 -8.40 2.67
CA PRO A 22 -22.85 -8.45 1.29
C PRO A 22 -21.79 -8.89 0.25
N PRO A 23 -22.21 -9.42 -0.93
CA PRO A 23 -21.28 -9.90 -1.96
C PRO A 23 -20.22 -8.86 -2.33
N LEU A 24 -18.94 -9.24 -2.23
CA LEU A 24 -17.85 -8.35 -2.57
C LEU A 24 -17.75 -8.21 -4.09
N THR A 25 -17.98 -7.00 -4.59
CA THR A 25 -17.89 -6.72 -6.03
C THR A 25 -16.44 -6.79 -6.50
N LEU A 26 -16.24 -7.12 -7.78
CA LEU A 26 -14.90 -7.13 -8.38
C LEU A 26 -14.20 -5.78 -8.28
N LYS A 27 -14.94 -4.68 -8.51
CA LYS A 27 -14.42 -3.32 -8.39
C LYS A 27 -13.94 -3.02 -6.97
N ALA A 28 -14.73 -3.39 -5.96
CA ALA A 28 -14.35 -3.20 -4.56
C ALA A 28 -13.12 -4.04 -4.20
N ALA A 29 -13.14 -5.35 -4.50
CA ALA A 29 -12.02 -6.24 -4.22
C ALA A 29 -10.71 -5.79 -4.88
N ALA A 30 -10.79 -5.34 -6.14
CA ALA A 30 -9.63 -4.88 -6.88
C ALA A 30 -9.06 -3.56 -6.35
N ALA A 31 -9.93 -2.65 -5.87
CA ALA A 31 -9.52 -1.39 -5.27
C ALA A 31 -8.70 -1.61 -3.99
N GLU A 32 -9.04 -2.60 -3.16
CA GLU A 32 -8.31 -2.93 -1.92
C GLU A 32 -6.82 -3.23 -2.14
N ILE A 33 -6.44 -3.72 -3.32
CA ILE A 33 -5.05 -4.11 -3.64
C ILE A 33 -4.45 -3.30 -4.79
N GLY A 34 -5.11 -2.22 -5.20
CA GLY A 34 -4.63 -1.29 -6.22
C GLY A 34 -4.51 -1.90 -7.62
N ILE A 35 -5.43 -2.79 -8.02
CA ILE A 35 -5.51 -3.32 -9.39
C ILE A 35 -6.86 -3.00 -10.04
N SER A 36 -6.96 -3.18 -11.36
CA SER A 36 -8.25 -3.02 -12.06
C SER A 36 -9.16 -4.25 -11.89
N ASP A 37 -10.49 -4.05 -11.88
CA ASP A 37 -11.50 -5.12 -11.95
C ASP A 37 -11.18 -6.09 -13.09
N ARG A 38 -10.82 -5.56 -14.27
CA ARG A 38 -10.43 -6.38 -15.42
C ARG A 38 -9.25 -7.31 -15.08
N ARG A 39 -8.22 -6.82 -14.39
CA ARG A 39 -7.06 -7.64 -14.00
C ARG A 39 -7.45 -8.69 -12.97
N TRP A 40 -8.27 -8.32 -11.97
CA TRP A 40 -8.82 -9.26 -10.99
C TRP A 40 -9.57 -10.40 -11.68
N ARG A 41 -10.49 -10.07 -12.58
CA ARG A 41 -11.28 -11.04 -13.35
C ARG A 41 -10.41 -11.96 -14.19
N GLN A 42 -9.37 -11.44 -14.85
CA GLN A 42 -8.44 -12.26 -15.64
C GLN A 42 -7.70 -13.29 -14.80
N ILE A 43 -7.44 -12.99 -13.53
CA ILE A 43 -6.82 -13.92 -12.58
C ILE A 43 -7.85 -14.97 -12.15
N GLU A 44 -9.08 -14.58 -11.82
CA GLU A 44 -10.17 -15.53 -11.50
C GLU A 44 -10.44 -16.50 -12.65
N THR A 45 -10.52 -16.00 -13.89
CA THR A 45 -10.77 -16.83 -15.08
C THR A 45 -9.53 -17.53 -15.59
N GLY A 46 -8.33 -17.13 -15.14
CA GLY A 46 -7.03 -17.64 -15.60
C GLY A 46 -6.70 -17.39 -17.06
N TYR A 47 -7.35 -16.40 -17.70
CA TYR A 47 -7.02 -16.01 -19.07
C TYR A 47 -7.38 -14.54 -19.33
N LYS A 48 -6.71 -13.94 -20.31
CA LYS A 48 -7.07 -12.65 -20.91
C LYS A 48 -7.42 -12.82 -22.37
N LEU A 49 -8.26 -11.93 -22.91
CA LEU A 49 -8.52 -11.86 -24.34
C LEU A 49 -7.57 -10.84 -24.98
N GLU A 50 -6.86 -11.27 -26.02
CA GLU A 50 -5.97 -10.44 -26.82
C GLU A 50 -6.17 -10.81 -28.29
N GLY A 51 -6.52 -9.82 -29.14
CA GLY A 51 -6.87 -10.08 -30.54
C GLY A 51 -8.05 -11.05 -30.74
N GLY A 52 -8.92 -11.22 -29.74
CA GLY A 52 -10.02 -12.19 -29.77
C GLY A 52 -9.63 -13.62 -29.36
N ALA A 53 -8.35 -13.90 -29.13
CA ALA A 53 -7.87 -15.19 -28.66
C ALA A 53 -7.69 -15.21 -27.12
N PRO A 54 -8.04 -16.30 -26.42
CA PRO A 54 -7.76 -16.46 -25.00
C PRO A 54 -6.28 -16.80 -24.78
N ILE A 55 -5.60 -15.99 -23.97
CA ILE A 55 -4.22 -16.20 -23.53
C ILE A 55 -4.23 -16.55 -22.04
N PRO A 56 -3.67 -17.70 -21.63
CA PRO A 56 -3.58 -18.06 -20.22
C PRO A 56 -2.89 -16.99 -19.37
N VAL A 57 -3.43 -16.75 -18.18
CA VAL A 57 -2.88 -15.82 -17.19
C VAL A 57 -2.61 -16.60 -15.93
N HIS A 58 -1.35 -16.56 -15.50
CA HIS A 58 -0.96 -17.06 -14.19
C HIS A 58 -0.62 -15.86 -13.29
N ALA A 59 -1.26 -15.79 -12.13
CA ALA A 59 -1.02 -14.71 -11.18
C ALA A 59 0.32 -14.90 -10.47
N PRO A 60 1.18 -13.87 -10.40
CA PRO A 60 2.35 -13.90 -9.52
C PRO A 60 1.93 -14.19 -8.07
N ALA A 61 2.76 -14.95 -7.35
CA ALA A 61 2.48 -15.38 -5.97
C ALA A 61 2.08 -14.21 -5.06
N ASP A 62 2.85 -13.12 -5.09
CA ASP A 62 2.56 -11.91 -4.29
C ASP A 62 1.19 -11.28 -4.59
N THR A 63 0.81 -11.22 -5.87
CA THR A 63 -0.52 -10.71 -6.26
C THR A 63 -1.62 -11.65 -5.77
N LEU A 64 -1.41 -12.96 -5.88
CA LEU A 64 -2.37 -13.95 -5.41
C LEU A 64 -2.54 -13.90 -3.89
N VAL A 65 -1.45 -13.70 -3.13
CA VAL A 65 -1.50 -13.49 -1.67
C VAL A 65 -2.31 -12.26 -1.31
N ARG A 66 -2.13 -11.14 -2.02
CA ARG A 66 -2.94 -9.93 -1.80
C ARG A 66 -4.42 -10.19 -2.08
N MET A 67 -4.75 -10.87 -3.18
CA MET A 67 -6.15 -11.26 -3.46
C MET A 67 -6.71 -12.21 -2.40
N ALA A 68 -5.93 -13.20 -1.97
CA ALA A 68 -6.29 -14.16 -0.93
C ALA A 68 -6.64 -13.47 0.38
N LYS A 69 -5.84 -12.49 0.81
CA LYS A 69 -6.10 -11.68 2.02
C LYS A 69 -7.43 -10.94 1.94
N VAL A 70 -7.76 -10.35 0.79
CA VAL A 70 -9.03 -9.62 0.59
C VAL A 70 -10.25 -10.55 0.72
N VAL A 71 -10.15 -11.77 0.21
CA VAL A 71 -11.27 -12.72 0.22
C VAL A 71 -11.25 -13.67 1.43
N GLY A 72 -10.27 -13.53 2.33
CA GLY A 72 -10.12 -14.39 3.52
C GLY A 72 -9.67 -15.82 3.23
N ALA A 73 -8.97 -16.06 2.12
CA ALA A 73 -8.44 -17.39 1.81
C ALA A 73 -7.25 -17.75 2.72
N THR A 74 -7.16 -19.02 3.13
CA THR A 74 -6.06 -19.53 3.97
C THR A 74 -4.92 -20.12 3.13
N SER A 75 -3.77 -20.32 3.76
CA SER A 75 -2.60 -20.95 3.11
C SER A 75 -2.89 -22.40 2.73
N GLU A 76 -3.65 -23.15 3.53
CA GLU A 76 -4.06 -24.52 3.19
C GLU A 76 -4.95 -24.56 1.95
N GLN A 77 -5.87 -23.59 1.80
CA GLN A 77 -6.72 -23.49 0.63
C GLN A 77 -5.92 -23.17 -0.64
N LEU A 78 -4.92 -22.27 -0.54
CA LEU A 78 -4.01 -21.98 -1.64
C LEU A 78 -3.14 -23.18 -2.01
N LEU A 79 -2.66 -23.93 -1.01
CA LEU A 79 -1.88 -25.15 -1.20
C LEU A 79 -2.71 -26.23 -1.91
N ALA A 80 -3.97 -26.43 -1.49
CA ALA A 80 -4.91 -27.34 -2.14
C ALA A 80 -5.22 -26.92 -3.60
N GLY A 81 -5.16 -25.61 -3.88
CA GLY A 81 -5.24 -25.05 -5.23
C GLY A 81 -3.96 -25.19 -6.07
N GLY A 82 -2.91 -25.84 -5.56
CA GLY A 82 -1.63 -26.03 -6.26
C GLY A 82 -0.70 -24.82 -6.21
N ARG A 83 -0.96 -23.85 -5.34
CA ARG A 83 -0.19 -22.61 -5.20
C ARG A 83 0.64 -22.57 -3.93
N ALA A 84 1.56 -23.54 -3.82
CA ALA A 84 2.48 -23.65 -2.70
C ALA A 84 3.35 -22.39 -2.53
N ASP A 85 3.72 -21.76 -3.66
CA ASP A 85 4.46 -20.49 -3.71
C ASP A 85 3.71 -19.35 -2.97
N ALA A 86 2.40 -19.23 -3.22
CA ALA A 86 1.57 -18.23 -2.57
C ALA A 86 1.24 -18.59 -1.12
N ALA A 87 0.99 -19.88 -0.83
CA ALA A 87 0.74 -20.36 0.52
C ALA A 87 1.90 -20.02 1.47
N GLU A 88 3.14 -20.30 1.05
CA GLU A 88 4.34 -20.01 1.84
C GLU A 88 4.51 -18.50 2.10
N LEU A 89 4.22 -17.65 1.11
CA LEU A 89 4.27 -16.20 1.27
C LEU A 89 3.17 -15.67 2.21
N LEU A 90 1.98 -16.28 2.16
CA LEU A 90 0.87 -15.92 3.04
C LEU A 90 1.22 -16.23 4.51
N ASP A 91 1.77 -17.41 4.79
CA ASP A 91 2.18 -17.83 6.14
C ASP A 91 3.30 -16.96 6.72
N LYS A 92 4.28 -16.60 5.89
CA LYS A 92 5.40 -15.74 6.34
C LYS A 92 4.97 -14.28 6.57
N GLY A 93 3.77 -13.89 6.14
CA GLY A 93 3.32 -12.50 6.14
C GLY A 93 4.12 -11.60 5.18
N VAL A 94 5.00 -12.17 4.37
CA VAL A 94 5.89 -11.45 3.45
C VAL A 94 5.15 -11.25 2.13
N VAL A 95 4.52 -10.09 1.98
CA VAL A 95 4.16 -9.55 0.66
C VAL A 95 5.28 -8.61 0.26
N ALA A 96 6.04 -9.01 -0.76
CA ALA A 96 7.11 -8.18 -1.28
C ALA A 96 6.48 -6.97 -1.95
N SER A 97 6.74 -5.77 -1.43
CA SER A 97 6.39 -4.51 -2.06
C SER A 97 7.27 -4.26 -3.30
N ALA A 98 7.14 -5.10 -4.32
CA ALA A 98 7.87 -4.92 -5.57
C ALA A 98 7.19 -5.61 -6.76
N GLY A 99 6.77 -4.78 -7.73
CA GLY A 99 6.85 -5.19 -9.14
C GLY A 99 5.59 -5.05 -9.95
N VAL A 100 5.28 -3.81 -10.35
CA VAL A 100 4.65 -3.51 -11.63
C VAL A 100 5.36 -4.28 -12.74
N ARG A 101 4.84 -5.45 -13.11
CA ARG A 101 5.21 -6.15 -14.34
C ARG A 101 3.96 -6.72 -15.00
N GLY A 102 3.55 -6.07 -16.09
CA GLY A 102 2.80 -6.71 -17.16
C GLY A 102 1.42 -6.15 -17.48
N SER A 103 1.34 -4.94 -18.01
CA SER A 103 0.46 -4.71 -19.16
C SER A 103 1.14 -3.71 -20.09
N GLY A 104 1.56 -4.19 -21.26
CA GLY A 104 2.16 -3.39 -22.31
C GLY A 104 1.18 -2.34 -22.84
N GLY A 105 1.20 -1.16 -22.25
CA GLY A 105 0.84 0.08 -22.92
C GLY A 105 2.08 0.57 -23.66
N LYS A 106 1.93 0.79 -24.96
CA LYS A 106 2.93 1.32 -25.89
C LYS A 106 3.75 2.43 -25.21
N ARG A 107 5.02 2.17 -24.88
CA ARG A 107 5.99 3.21 -24.52
C ARG A 107 6.28 4.01 -25.78
N THR A 108 5.52 5.09 -26.00
CA THR A 108 5.97 6.15 -26.90
C THR A 108 6.97 6.99 -26.13
N ALA A 109 8.19 7.05 -26.66
CA ALA A 109 9.21 7.98 -26.20
C ALA A 109 8.69 9.41 -26.33
N ALA A 110 8.27 9.98 -25.21
CA ALA A 110 8.15 11.41 -24.99
C ALA A 110 8.32 11.60 -23.48
N ALA A 111 9.57 11.86 -23.10
CA ALA A 111 9.88 12.46 -21.82
C ALA A 111 9.28 13.87 -21.84
N ASP A 112 8.21 14.08 -21.09
CA ASP A 112 7.78 15.38 -20.58
C ASP A 112 6.97 15.09 -19.31
N GLY A 113 7.37 15.71 -18.20
CA GLY A 113 6.98 15.42 -16.82
C GLY A 113 5.52 15.71 -16.45
N ALA A 114 4.56 15.22 -17.23
CA ALA A 114 3.15 15.30 -16.91
C ALA A 114 2.69 14.05 -16.13
N PHE A 115 2.39 14.23 -14.84
CA PHE A 115 1.63 13.25 -14.06
C PHE A 115 0.34 12.86 -14.79
N THR A 116 0.05 11.56 -14.85
CA THR A 116 -1.21 11.02 -15.37
C THR A 116 -2.40 11.47 -14.52
N ALA A 117 -3.62 11.42 -15.07
CA ALA A 117 -4.83 11.78 -14.33
C ALA A 117 -5.05 10.88 -13.09
N ASP A 118 -4.65 9.61 -13.17
CA ASP A 118 -4.72 8.65 -12.06
C ASP A 118 -3.73 9.02 -10.94
N GLU A 119 -2.52 9.46 -11.31
CA GLU A 119 -1.51 9.93 -10.35
C GLU A 119 -1.89 11.25 -9.68
N LYS A 120 -2.48 12.19 -10.42
CA LYS A 120 -3.03 13.43 -9.84
C LYS A 120 -4.16 13.14 -8.86
N SER A 121 -5.01 12.15 -9.16
CA SER A 121 -6.06 11.69 -8.25
C SER A 121 -5.47 11.06 -6.98
N MET A 122 -4.36 10.32 -7.10
CA MET A 122 -3.68 9.74 -5.96
C MET A 122 -3.02 10.81 -5.07
N VAL A 123 -2.34 11.79 -5.65
CA VAL A 123 -1.77 12.95 -4.93
C VAL A 123 -2.86 13.72 -4.19
N ALA A 124 -3.98 14.00 -4.86
CA ALA A 124 -5.12 14.66 -4.23
C ALA A 124 -5.69 13.84 -3.06
N SER A 125 -5.76 12.50 -3.20
CA SER A 125 -6.23 11.62 -2.12
C SER A 125 -5.29 11.61 -0.91
N VAL A 126 -3.97 11.68 -1.14
CA VAL A 126 -2.98 11.77 -0.05
C VAL A 126 -3.11 13.10 0.69
N ALA A 127 -3.22 14.22 -0.03
CA ALA A 127 -3.38 15.54 0.61
C ALA A 127 -4.65 15.64 1.46
N VAL A 128 -5.77 15.06 0.99
CA VAL A 128 -7.01 14.97 1.78
C VAL A 128 -6.82 14.08 3.01
N GLN A 129 -6.07 12.99 2.88
CA GLN A 129 -5.77 12.09 3.99
C GLN A 129 -4.89 12.78 5.05
N GLU A 130 -3.88 13.54 4.64
CA GLU A 130 -3.04 14.35 5.54
C GLU A 130 -3.86 15.38 6.33
N GLN A 131 -4.72 16.14 5.66
CA GLN A 131 -5.62 17.09 6.33
C GLN A 131 -6.52 16.41 7.35
N ARG A 132 -7.08 15.24 7.00
CA ARG A 132 -7.94 14.47 7.91
C ARG A 132 -7.19 13.99 9.15
N ILE A 133 -5.95 13.52 8.97
CA ILE A 133 -5.12 13.08 10.08
C ILE A 133 -4.73 14.27 10.95
N ALA A 134 -4.28 15.39 10.37
CA ALA A 134 -3.93 16.60 11.11
C ALA A 134 -5.10 17.11 11.97
N MET A 135 -6.32 17.08 11.42
CA MET A 135 -7.54 17.43 12.18
C MET A 135 -7.80 16.47 13.34
N ARG A 136 -7.59 15.15 13.16
CA ARG A 136 -7.75 14.16 14.24
C ARG A 136 -6.69 14.33 15.33
N VAL A 137 -5.44 14.59 14.95
CA VAL A 137 -4.36 14.87 15.90
C VAL A 137 -4.64 16.15 16.70
N ALA A 138 -5.08 17.23 16.05
CA ALA A 138 -5.46 18.47 16.73
C ALA A 138 -6.63 18.27 17.70
N ALA A 139 -7.67 17.54 17.28
CA ALA A 139 -8.81 17.21 18.13
C ALA A 139 -8.43 16.35 19.35
N LEU A 140 -7.43 15.48 19.20
CA LEU A 140 -6.90 14.67 20.30
C LEU A 140 -5.99 15.48 21.25
N ALA A 141 -5.30 16.51 20.75
CA ALA A 141 -4.42 17.36 21.55
C ALA A 141 -5.19 18.31 22.50
N GLU A 142 -6.42 18.71 22.17
CA GLU A 142 -7.20 19.64 22.99
C GLU A 142 -7.89 19.01 24.21
N THR A 143 -7.76 17.70 24.42
CA THR A 143 -8.59 16.99 25.42
C THR A 143 -7.79 16.05 26.32
N GLU A 144 -7.77 16.38 27.62
CA GLU A 144 -6.92 15.75 28.65
C GLU A 144 -7.36 14.30 29.03
N SER A 145 -6.37 13.43 29.20
CA SER A 145 -6.33 12.08 29.84
C SER A 145 -7.56 11.14 29.73
N ASP A 146 -7.69 10.42 28.61
CA ASP A 146 -8.50 9.19 28.51
C ASP A 146 -7.65 8.03 27.92
N PRO A 147 -7.49 6.88 28.60
CA PRO A 147 -6.76 5.71 28.09
C PRO A 147 -7.34 5.12 26.78
N ARG A 148 -8.61 5.35 26.46
CA ARG A 148 -9.19 4.96 25.15
C ARG A 148 -8.55 5.73 23.99
N ARG A 149 -8.04 6.94 24.24
CA ARG A 149 -7.31 7.73 23.22
C ARG A 149 -5.94 7.18 22.88
N ALA A 150 -5.28 6.45 23.77
CA ALA A 150 -4.00 5.80 23.44
C ALA A 150 -4.19 4.78 22.29
N THR A 151 -5.34 4.09 22.26
CA THR A 151 -5.68 3.17 21.17
C THR A 151 -6.03 3.92 19.88
N GLU A 152 -6.73 5.05 20.00
CA GLU A 152 -7.09 5.88 18.84
C GLU A 152 -5.87 6.58 18.22
N LEU A 153 -4.92 7.06 19.04
CA LEU A 153 -3.62 7.60 18.60
C LEU A 153 -2.81 6.55 17.84
N VAL A 154 -2.74 5.31 18.34
CA VAL A 154 -2.06 4.22 17.63
C VAL A 154 -2.69 3.97 16.25
N SER A 155 -4.02 4.02 16.15
CA SER A 155 -4.73 3.91 14.86
C SER A 155 -4.43 5.07 13.92
N VAL A 156 -4.37 6.32 14.42
CA VAL A 156 -4.03 7.50 13.61
C VAL A 156 -2.58 7.43 13.13
N VAL A 157 -1.66 6.94 13.95
CA VAL A 157 -0.25 6.73 13.60
C VAL A 157 -0.10 5.62 12.55
N ASP A 158 -0.89 4.55 12.61
CA ASP A 158 -0.94 3.51 11.58
C ASP A 158 -1.45 4.06 10.23
N GLU A 159 -2.49 4.91 10.26
CA GLU A 159 -2.98 5.61 9.06
C GLU A 159 -1.91 6.55 8.46
N LEU A 160 -1.16 7.28 9.30
CA LEU A 160 -0.05 8.14 8.87
C LEU A 160 1.07 7.36 8.18
N ILE A 161 1.44 6.22 8.74
CA ILE A 161 2.51 5.39 8.18
C ILE A 161 2.09 4.78 6.85
N ALA A 162 0.83 4.36 6.72
CA ALA A 162 0.30 3.90 5.45
C ALA A 162 0.31 5.01 4.38
N ALA A 163 -0.07 6.24 4.75
CA ALA A 163 -0.02 7.41 3.86
C ALA A 163 1.43 7.76 3.47
N ALA A 164 2.37 7.76 4.42
CA ALA A 164 3.79 8.00 4.17
C ALA A 164 4.42 6.93 3.25
N ALA A 165 4.05 5.66 3.41
CA ALA A 165 4.49 4.60 2.51
C ALA A 165 3.95 4.80 1.09
N ALA A 166 2.68 5.22 0.94
CA ALA A 166 2.10 5.54 -0.35
C ALA A 166 2.80 6.74 -1.03
N MET A 167 3.13 7.78 -0.26
CA MET A 167 3.95 8.90 -0.75
C MET A 167 5.35 8.48 -1.16
N SER A 168 6.00 7.62 -0.38
CA SER A 168 7.31 7.07 -0.71
C SER A 168 7.33 6.38 -2.06
N HIS A 169 6.29 5.60 -2.36
CA HIS A 169 6.15 4.94 -3.65
C HIS A 169 5.98 5.92 -4.81
N LEU A 170 5.33 7.07 -4.56
CA LEU A 170 5.20 8.13 -5.55
C LEU A 170 6.54 8.87 -5.76
N VAL A 171 7.23 9.24 -4.68
CA VAL A 171 8.54 9.92 -4.73
C VAL A 171 9.60 9.04 -5.39
N ALA A 172 9.65 7.74 -5.06
CA ALA A 172 10.58 6.79 -5.68
C ALA A 172 10.39 6.62 -7.20
N ARG A 173 9.23 7.05 -7.72
CA ARG A 173 8.90 6.98 -9.14
C ARG A 173 9.20 8.27 -9.90
N THR A 174 9.29 9.41 -9.19
CA THR A 174 9.55 10.73 -9.77
C THR A 174 10.96 11.24 -9.50
N ALA A 175 11.62 10.74 -8.45
CA ALA A 175 12.96 11.17 -8.04
C ALA A 175 14.05 10.23 -8.57
N SER A 176 15.29 10.73 -8.61
CA SER A 176 16.48 9.93 -8.85
C SER A 176 16.59 8.79 -7.83
N VAL A 177 17.23 7.68 -8.22
CA VAL A 177 17.47 6.51 -7.35
C VAL A 177 18.16 6.91 -6.03
N ALA A 178 19.01 7.95 -6.05
CA ALA A 178 19.70 8.46 -4.87
C ALA A 178 18.75 9.09 -3.84
N ASP A 179 17.77 9.89 -4.29
CA ASP A 179 16.78 10.56 -3.43
C ASP A 179 15.80 9.56 -2.81
N SER A 180 15.45 8.51 -3.56
CA SER A 180 14.61 7.41 -3.08
C SER A 180 15.27 6.63 -1.93
N MET A 181 16.59 6.41 -1.99
CA MET A 181 17.32 5.70 -0.93
C MET A 181 17.42 6.52 0.37
N SER A 182 17.63 7.83 0.28
CA SER A 182 17.65 8.73 1.44
C SER A 182 16.30 8.74 2.16
N TYR A 183 15.21 8.88 1.39
CA TYR A 183 13.85 8.85 1.93
C TYR A 183 13.50 7.49 2.56
N GLN A 184 13.85 6.38 1.91
CA GLN A 184 13.58 5.03 2.42
C GLN A 184 14.35 4.75 3.72
N SER A 185 15.59 5.24 3.83
CA SER A 185 16.38 5.15 5.08
C SER A 185 15.73 5.95 6.21
N ALA A 186 15.28 7.18 5.93
CA ALA A 186 14.58 8.00 6.91
C ALA A 186 13.27 7.33 7.38
N LEU A 187 12.46 6.81 6.46
CA LEU A 187 11.21 6.10 6.77
C LEU A 187 11.47 4.84 7.61
N ALA A 188 12.47 4.05 7.26
CA ALA A 188 12.86 2.85 8.00
C ALA A 188 13.28 3.20 9.45
N GLU A 189 14.00 4.31 9.63
CA GLU A 189 14.40 4.77 10.96
C GLU A 189 13.20 5.24 11.80
N VAL A 190 12.23 5.95 11.21
CA VAL A 190 10.98 6.33 11.90
C VAL A 190 10.21 5.08 12.37
N ILE A 191 10.05 4.09 11.48
CA ILE A 191 9.38 2.83 11.81
C ILE A 191 10.13 2.09 12.93
N ALA A 192 11.45 2.00 12.86
CA ALA A 192 12.28 1.35 13.88
C ALA A 192 12.22 2.07 15.25
N ARG A 193 12.17 3.42 15.24
CA ARG A 193 12.00 4.23 16.45
C ARG A 193 10.62 4.03 17.08
N ARG A 194 9.53 4.06 16.30
CA ARG A 194 8.17 3.74 16.78
C ARG A 194 8.10 2.36 17.44
N ASN A 195 8.65 1.35 16.77
CA ASN A 195 8.63 -0.02 17.30
C ASN A 195 9.40 -0.16 18.61
N ARG A 196 10.45 0.64 18.84
CA ARG A 196 11.14 0.73 20.15
C ARG A 196 10.25 1.39 21.20
N ALA A 197 9.63 2.52 20.88
CA ALA A 197 8.73 3.23 21.78
C ALA A 197 7.55 2.35 22.24
N ARG A 198 6.94 1.62 21.30
CA ARG A 198 5.87 0.65 21.59
C ARG A 198 6.34 -0.44 22.56
N ARG A 199 7.51 -1.04 22.32
CA ARG A 199 8.08 -2.04 23.23
C ARG A 199 8.38 -1.47 24.61
N ASN A 200 8.79 -0.21 24.72
CA ASN A 200 9.03 0.44 26.00
C ASN A 200 7.73 0.67 26.78
N ILE A 201 6.63 1.04 26.10
CA ILE A 201 5.30 1.13 26.71
C ILE A 201 4.84 -0.25 27.19
N GLU A 202 4.90 -1.25 26.31
CA GLU A 202 4.51 -2.63 26.64
C GLU A 202 5.37 -3.21 27.78
N GLY A 203 6.63 -2.78 27.89
CA GLY A 203 7.57 -3.16 28.94
C GLY A 203 7.52 -2.31 30.21
N GLY A 204 6.61 -1.34 30.33
CA GLY A 204 6.49 -0.47 31.51
C GLY A 204 7.69 0.48 31.74
N GLN A 205 8.54 0.68 30.73
CA GLN A 205 9.71 1.55 30.83
C GLN A 205 9.33 3.01 30.62
N GLY A 206 8.75 3.65 31.66
CA GLY A 206 8.77 5.09 31.99
C GLY A 206 8.52 6.17 30.91
N THR A 207 8.29 5.80 29.66
CA THR A 207 8.09 6.70 28.52
C THR A 207 6.60 6.95 28.45
N THR A 208 6.17 8.19 28.67
CA THR A 208 4.75 8.50 28.62
C THR A 208 4.28 8.47 27.16
N ALA A 209 2.99 8.14 26.94
CA ALA A 209 2.40 8.21 25.60
C ALA A 209 2.51 9.64 25.01
N GLU A 210 2.56 10.64 25.89
CA GLU A 210 2.70 12.07 25.56
C GLU A 210 4.10 12.41 25.04
N ASP A 211 5.16 11.87 25.66
CA ASP A 211 6.54 12.00 25.16
C ASP A 211 6.68 11.39 23.76
N ILE A 212 5.99 10.28 23.51
CA ILE A 212 6.03 9.58 22.22
C ILE A 212 5.29 10.40 21.16
N ALA A 213 4.09 10.89 21.47
CA ALA A 213 3.32 11.74 20.57
C ALA A 213 4.08 13.04 20.22
N ALA A 214 4.68 13.70 21.21
CA ALA A 214 5.50 14.90 20.99
C ALA A 214 6.75 14.61 20.13
N GLN A 215 7.34 13.43 20.26
CA GLN A 215 8.51 13.01 19.48
C GLN A 215 8.14 12.63 18.04
N GLU A 216 6.99 11.97 17.84
CA GLU A 216 6.45 11.62 16.53
C GLU A 216 6.04 12.86 15.74
N THR A 217 5.39 13.83 16.38
CA THR A 217 5.06 15.13 15.77
C THR A 217 6.31 15.86 15.26
N ARG A 218 7.37 15.95 16.08
CA ARG A 218 8.65 16.56 15.65
C ARG A 218 9.30 15.85 14.47
N THR A 219 9.19 14.52 14.44
CA THR A 219 9.73 13.72 13.33
C THR A 219 8.93 13.94 12.05
N HIS A 220 7.60 14.04 12.17
CA HIS A 220 6.70 14.32 11.06
C HIS A 220 6.94 15.73 10.49
N GLU A 221 7.06 16.75 11.34
CA GLU A 221 7.41 18.12 10.95
C GLU A 221 8.76 18.19 10.22
N TYR A 222 9.76 17.44 10.69
CA TYR A 222 11.06 17.36 10.02
C TYR A 222 10.95 16.74 8.62
N LEU A 223 10.22 15.63 8.48
CA LEU A 223 10.02 14.98 7.18
C LEU A 223 9.20 15.84 6.21
N LEU A 224 8.17 16.53 6.70
CA LEU A 224 7.41 17.50 5.91
C LEU A 224 8.27 18.67 5.47
N GLY A 225 9.10 19.22 6.36
CA GLY A 225 10.06 20.27 6.03
C GLY A 225 11.03 19.83 4.93
N ALA A 226 11.58 18.62 5.04
CA ALA A 226 12.47 18.06 4.03
C ALA A 226 11.76 17.86 2.67
N LEU A 227 10.52 17.35 2.68
CA LEU A 227 9.71 17.16 1.47
C LEU A 227 9.33 18.49 0.80
N LEU A 228 8.99 19.51 1.60
CA LEU A 228 8.64 20.84 1.09
C LEU A 228 9.86 21.55 0.51
N LEU A 229 11.03 21.43 1.13
CA LEU A 229 12.30 21.94 0.59
C LEU A 229 12.66 21.25 -0.73
N GLU A 230 12.47 19.94 -0.82
CA GLU A 230 12.72 19.18 -2.04
C GLU A 230 11.74 19.56 -3.16
N LYS A 231 10.46 19.76 -2.82
CA LYS A 231 9.46 20.28 -3.75
C LYS A 231 9.85 21.67 -4.29
N ASP A 232 10.23 22.59 -3.41
CA ASP A 232 10.64 23.95 -3.79
C ASP A 232 11.88 23.94 -4.69
N ARG A 233 12.84 23.03 -4.42
CA ARG A 233 13.99 22.78 -5.28
C ARG A 233 13.59 22.32 -6.69
N LEU A 234 12.68 21.35 -6.77
CA LEU A 234 12.16 20.85 -8.05
C LEU A 234 11.39 21.92 -8.83
N ASP A 235 10.58 22.73 -8.13
CA ASP A 235 9.83 23.84 -8.72
C ASP A 235 10.75 24.96 -9.26
N ARG A 236 11.97 25.11 -8.70
CA ARG A 236 13.03 26.00 -9.23
C ARG A 236 13.79 25.44 -10.42
N GLY A 237 13.65 24.15 -10.73
CA GLY A 237 14.43 23.49 -11.78
C GLY A 237 15.91 23.31 -11.43
N ASP A 238 16.26 23.35 -10.14
CA ASP A 238 17.62 23.07 -9.67
C ASP A 238 17.91 21.58 -9.89
N GLU A 239 18.99 21.25 -10.61
CA GLU A 239 19.42 19.86 -10.76
C GLU A 239 19.91 19.29 -9.42
N PRO A 240 19.70 17.98 -9.17
CA PRO A 240 20.15 17.36 -7.93
C PRO A 240 21.68 17.41 -7.79
N ALA A 241 22.15 17.81 -6.61
CA ALA A 241 23.57 17.84 -6.24
C ALA A 241 24.19 16.44 -6.10
#